data_AF-W5MSN8-F1
#
_entry.id   AF-W5MSN8-F1
#
_cell.length_a   1.000
_cell.length_b   1.000
_cell.length_c   1.000
_cell.angle_alpha   90.00
_cell.angle_beta   90.00
_cell.angle_gamma   90.00
#
_symmetry.space_group_name_H-M   'P 1'
#
loop_
_entity.id
_entity.type
_entity.pdbx_description
1 polymer ?
#
loop_
_entity_poly.entity_id
_entity_poly.type
_entity_poly.pdbx_seq_one_letter_code
_entity_poly.pdbx_strand_id
1 'polypeptide(L)'
;RVIFNIVNFSKTKSLYRDGMSPVVKSTSRPKWQRLPAKNVYYYRCPDHRRNYVMSFAFCFDREDDVYQFAYCYPYTYSRLQHYLEILERRNLDYLKRELLGL
;
A
#
# COMPACT_ATOMS: atom_id res chain seq x y z
N ARG A 1 16.99 9.34 9.89
CA ARG A 1 16.43 8.01 9.51
C ARG A 1 15.41 7.61 10.56
N VAL A 2 14.21 7.21 10.15
CA VAL A 2 13.10 6.84 11.06
C VAL A 2 12.75 5.37 10.85
N ILE A 3 12.34 4.70 11.93
CA ILE A 3 11.84 3.32 11.89
C ILE A 3 10.36 3.35 12.25
N PHE A 4 9.52 2.89 11.34
CA PHE A 4 8.10 2.68 11.58
C PHE A 4 7.88 1.27 12.10
N ASN A 5 7.09 1.12 13.16
CA ASN A 5 6.71 -0.16 13.75
C ASN A 5 5.19 -0.30 13.75
N ILE A 6 4.67 -1.29 13.02
CA ILE A 6 3.25 -1.65 13.05
C ILE A 6 3.13 -2.93 13.87
N VAL A 7 2.58 -2.79 15.09
CA VAL A 7 2.72 -3.78 16.18
C VAL A 7 1.53 -4.73 16.36
N ASN A 8 0.49 -4.58 15.55
CA ASN A 8 -0.78 -5.29 15.69
C ASN A 8 -1.02 -6.33 14.59
N PHE A 9 0.04 -6.87 13.97
CA PHE A 9 -0.14 -7.99 13.05
C PHE A 9 -0.35 -9.30 13.82
N SER A 10 -1.25 -10.14 13.32
CA SER A 10 -1.59 -11.45 13.92
C SER A 10 -1.06 -12.65 13.13
N LYS A 11 -0.62 -12.46 11.88
CA LYS A 11 -0.29 -13.55 10.96
C LYS A 11 1.08 -14.18 11.24
N THR A 12 1.08 -15.46 11.61
CA THR A 12 2.33 -16.22 11.84
C THR A 12 3.21 -16.32 10.60
N LYS A 13 2.58 -16.53 9.43
CA LYS A 13 3.20 -16.54 8.10
C LYS A 13 2.70 -15.34 7.32
N SER A 14 3.60 -14.47 6.91
CA SER A 14 3.28 -13.24 6.20
C SER A 14 4.25 -13.06 5.04
N LEU A 15 3.73 -12.62 3.89
CA LEU A 15 4.53 -12.34 2.70
C LEU A 15 5.57 -11.23 2.94
N TYR A 16 5.48 -10.47 4.03
CA TYR A 16 6.54 -9.56 4.47
C TYR A 16 7.87 -10.28 4.77
N ARG A 17 7.86 -11.60 5.02
CA ARG A 17 9.08 -12.41 5.07
C ARG A 17 9.59 -12.84 3.70
N ASP A 18 8.70 -12.85 2.71
CA ASP A 18 8.94 -13.37 1.35
C ASP A 18 9.02 -12.23 0.31
N GLY A 19 9.49 -11.05 0.73
CA GLY A 19 9.78 -9.93 -0.18
C GLY A 19 8.64 -8.92 -0.38
N MET A 20 7.50 -9.08 0.28
CA MET A 20 6.48 -8.02 0.30
C MET A 20 7.00 -6.80 1.05
N SER A 21 6.70 -5.61 0.54
CA SER A 21 7.03 -4.34 1.17
C SER A 21 5.98 -3.27 0.86
N PRO A 22 5.76 -2.31 1.78
CA PRO A 22 4.81 -1.23 1.55
C PRO A 22 5.30 -0.30 0.43
N VAL A 23 4.39 0.53 -0.06
CA VAL A 23 4.68 1.56 -1.05
C VAL A 23 4.66 2.94 -0.40
N VAL A 24 5.45 3.86 -0.94
CA VAL A 24 5.53 5.25 -0.51
C VAL A 24 5.36 6.17 -1.72
N LYS A 25 4.78 7.35 -1.48
CA LYS A 25 4.86 8.50 -2.39
C LYS A 25 5.04 9.77 -1.56
N SER A 26 5.44 10.86 -2.19
CA SER A 26 5.44 12.18 -1.56
C SER A 26 4.73 13.21 -2.45
N THR A 27 4.59 14.43 -1.95
CA THR A 27 4.12 15.59 -2.72
C THR A 27 4.99 15.85 -3.95
N SER A 28 6.32 15.81 -3.81
CA SER A 28 7.24 16.01 -4.93
C SER A 28 7.44 14.76 -5.81
N ARG A 29 7.17 13.56 -5.27
CA ARG A 29 7.24 12.28 -5.99
C ARG A 29 5.87 11.61 -5.97
N PRO A 30 4.92 12.04 -6.83
CA PRO A 30 3.53 11.60 -6.75
C PRO A 30 3.31 10.14 -7.17
N LYS A 31 4.28 9.53 -7.85
CA LYS A 31 4.23 8.12 -8.25
C LYS A 31 4.56 7.24 -7.05
N TRP A 32 3.65 6.32 -6.74
CA TRP A 32 3.91 5.26 -5.76
C TRP A 32 5.12 4.43 -6.15
N GLN A 33 6.02 4.19 -5.19
CA GLN A 33 7.19 3.35 -5.34
C GLN A 33 7.28 2.36 -4.17
N ARG A 34 7.75 1.16 -4.47
CA ARG A 34 7.87 0.09 -3.48
C ARG A 34 9.15 0.29 -2.66
N LEU A 35 9.04 0.18 -1.33
CA LEU A 35 10.23 0.21 -0.47
C LEU A 35 11.11 -1.01 -0.75
N PRO A 36 12.45 -0.88 -0.66
CA PRO A 36 13.33 -2.04 -0.76
C PRO A 36 12.99 -3.08 0.31
N ALA A 37 12.68 -4.32 -0.10
CA ALA A 37 12.28 -5.39 0.82
C ALA A 37 13.33 -5.66 1.92
N LYS A 38 14.62 -5.46 1.60
CA LYS A 38 15.72 -5.55 2.57
C LYS A 38 15.62 -4.60 3.78
N ASN A 39 14.82 -3.54 3.66
CA ASN A 39 14.59 -2.56 4.73
C ASN A 39 13.28 -2.81 5.48
N VAL A 40 12.61 -3.94 5.23
CA VAL A 40 11.34 -4.34 5.85
C VAL A 40 11.57 -5.63 6.61
N TYR A 41 11.13 -5.66 7.85
CA TYR A 41 11.34 -6.76 8.78
C TYR A 41 10.01 -7.21 9.37
N TYR A 42 9.83 -8.52 9.51
CA TYR A 42 8.62 -9.10 10.07
C TYR A 42 8.94 -10.19 11.11
N TYR A 43 8.78 -9.84 12.37
CA TYR A 43 9.23 -10.66 13.50
C TYR A 43 8.18 -10.72 14.61
N ARG A 44 8.35 -11.67 15.52
CA ARG A 44 7.49 -11.81 16.71
C ARG A 44 8.10 -11.01 17.84
N CYS A 45 7.33 -10.14 18.48
CA CYS A 45 7.80 -9.35 19.62
C CYS A 45 7.09 -9.79 20.89
N PRO A 46 7.81 -10.33 21.91
CA PRO A 46 7.22 -10.71 23.18
C PRO A 46 6.52 -9.54 23.89
N ASP A 47 7.12 -8.35 23.85
CA ASP A 47 6.67 -7.15 24.58
C ASP A 47 5.36 -6.57 24.03
N HIS A 48 5.02 -6.85 22.76
CA HIS A 48 3.78 -6.43 22.14
C HIS A 48 2.70 -7.53 22.22
N ARG A 49 2.43 -8.04 23.43
CA ARG A 49 1.44 -9.13 23.66
C ARG A 49 1.72 -10.38 22.80
N ARG A 50 3.00 -10.66 22.51
CA ARG A 50 3.44 -11.73 21.60
C ARG A 50 2.89 -11.61 20.16
N ASN A 51 2.44 -10.42 19.74
CA ASN A 51 2.01 -10.14 18.38
C ASN A 51 3.19 -10.10 17.41
N TYR A 52 2.85 -10.13 16.13
CA TYR A 52 3.81 -9.86 15.07
C TYR A 52 3.94 -8.37 14.82
N VAL A 53 5.17 -7.95 14.59
CA VAL A 53 5.53 -6.57 14.26
C VAL A 53 6.09 -6.54 12.86
N MET A 54 5.59 -5.60 12.05
CA MET A 54 6.21 -5.22 10.79
C MET A 54 6.94 -3.89 10.99
N SER A 55 8.25 -3.90 10.79
CA SER A 55 9.09 -2.71 10.93
C SER A 55 9.73 -2.36 9.60
N PHE A 56 9.75 -1.08 9.22
CA PHE A 56 10.51 -0.64 8.06
C PHE A 56 11.24 0.68 8.32
N ALA A 57 12.44 0.79 7.76
CA ALA A 57 13.24 1.99 7.88
C ALA A 57 13.02 2.91 6.67
N PHE A 58 12.82 4.21 6.94
CA PHE A 58 12.65 5.22 5.91
C PHE A 58 13.53 6.45 6.21
N CYS A 59 14.05 7.06 5.15
CA CYS A 59 14.80 8.31 5.23
C CYS A 59 13.98 9.39 4.53
N PHE A 60 13.48 10.34 5.31
CA PHE A 60 12.91 11.57 4.80
C PHE A 60 14.04 12.41 4.22
N ASP A 61 13.91 12.79 2.95
CA ASP A 61 14.92 13.56 2.22
C ASP A 61 14.53 15.02 2.02
N ARG A 62 13.28 15.41 2.32
CA ARG A 62 12.78 16.79 2.24
C ARG A 62 11.82 17.08 3.40
N GLU A 63 12.01 18.21 4.08
CA GLU A 63 11.20 18.59 5.25
C GLU A 63 9.81 19.10 4.87
N ASP A 64 9.69 19.83 3.76
CA ASP A 64 8.40 20.37 3.27
C ASP A 64 7.52 19.35 2.55
N ASP A 65 8.02 18.13 2.32
CA ASP A 65 7.29 17.10 1.60
C ASP A 65 6.37 16.30 2.52
N VAL A 66 5.13 16.08 2.07
CA VAL A 66 4.19 15.19 2.74
C VAL A 66 4.32 13.79 2.16
N TYR A 67 4.79 12.85 2.97
CA TYR A 67 4.93 11.44 2.59
C TYR A 67 3.70 10.65 2.97
N GLN A 68 3.28 9.76 2.07
CA GLN A 68 2.16 8.87 2.25
C GLN A 68 2.63 7.43 2.06
N PHE A 69 2.21 6.54 2.96
CA PHE A 69 2.55 5.13 2.93
C PHE A 69 1.27 4.30 2.73
N ALA A 70 1.38 3.19 2.01
CA ALA A 70 0.26 2.26 1.85
C ALA A 70 0.74 0.80 1.81
N TYR A 71 -0.15 -0.12 2.17
CA TYR A 71 0.09 -1.56 2.13
C TYR A 71 0.44 -2.06 0.72
N CYS A 72 -0.30 -1.57 -0.28
CA CYS A 72 -0.13 -1.84 -1.71
C CYS A 72 -0.45 -0.58 -2.51
N TYR A 73 -0.30 -0.64 -3.84
CA TYR A 73 -0.68 0.44 -4.74
C TYR A 73 -2.17 0.74 -4.62
N PRO A 74 -2.56 1.91 -4.09
CA PRO A 74 -3.97 2.22 -3.90
C PRO A 74 -4.69 2.36 -5.23
N TYR A 75 -5.88 1.76 -5.32
CA TYR A 75 -6.82 1.94 -6.42
C TYR A 75 -8.12 2.47 -5.84
N THR A 76 -8.35 3.78 -6.02
CA THR A 76 -9.47 4.47 -5.37
C THR A 76 -10.79 4.22 -6.10
N TYR A 77 -11.89 4.36 -5.38
CA TYR A 77 -13.24 4.26 -5.95
C TYR A 77 -13.44 5.24 -7.11
N SER A 78 -13.04 6.50 -6.96
CA SER A 78 -13.14 7.50 -8.04
C SER A 78 -12.36 7.09 -9.29
N ARG A 79 -11.19 6.46 -9.12
CA ARG A 79 -10.40 5.94 -10.24
C ARG A 79 -11.11 4.78 -10.94
N LEU A 80 -11.73 3.88 -10.18
CA LEU A 80 -12.57 2.82 -10.73
C LEU A 80 -13.73 3.40 -11.55
N GLN A 81 -14.47 4.35 -10.99
CA GLN A 81 -15.62 4.97 -11.67
C GLN A 81 -15.22 5.63 -12.97
N HIS A 82 -14.12 6.40 -12.97
CA HIS A 82 -13.59 7.02 -14.19
C HIS A 82 -13.13 5.98 -15.23
N TYR A 83 -12.50 4.89 -14.78
CA TYR A 83 -12.10 3.80 -15.67
C TYR A 83 -13.31 3.16 -16.34
N LEU A 84 -14.37 2.87 -15.58
CA LEU A 84 -15.62 2.30 -16.12
C LEU A 84 -16.30 3.27 -17.09
N GLU A 85 -16.34 4.56 -16.77
CA GLU A 85 -16.88 5.60 -17.65
C GLU A 85 -16.14 5.66 -19.00
N ILE A 86 -14.80 5.58 -19.00
CA ILE A 86 -14.00 5.53 -20.22
C ILE A 86 -14.36 4.29 -21.05
N LEU A 87 -14.54 3.13 -20.41
CA LEU A 87 -14.90 1.90 -21.10
C LEU A 87 -16.29 2.00 -21.75
N GLU A 88 -17.27 2.56 -21.05
CA GLU A 88 -18.62 2.79 -21.59
C GLU A 88 -18.59 3.75 -22.78
N ARG A 89 -17.82 4.83 -22.70
CA ARG A 89 -17.66 5.80 -23.80
C ARG A 89 -17.06 5.22 -25.08
N ARG A 90 -16.31 4.12 -24.97
CA ARG A 90 -15.76 3.42 -26.14
C ARG A 90 -16.81 2.65 -26.92
N ASN A 91 -18.01 2.45 -26.36
CA ASN A 91 -19.15 1.80 -27.00
C ASN A 91 -18.77 0.47 -27.70
N LEU A 92 -18.07 -0.40 -26.96
CA LEU A 92 -17.60 -1.69 -27.47
C LEU A 92 -18.77 -2.69 -27.45
N ASP A 93 -19.04 -3.35 -28.57
CA ASP A 93 -20.17 -4.28 -28.73
C ASP A 93 -20.17 -5.46 -27.75
N TYR A 94 -19.01 -5.77 -27.17
CA TYR A 94 -18.82 -6.86 -26.21
C TYR A 94 -18.77 -6.40 -24.75
N LEU A 95 -19.03 -5.12 -24.48
CA LEU A 95 -19.03 -4.55 -23.12
C LEU A 95 -20.43 -4.11 -22.72
N LYS A 96 -20.92 -4.64 -21.61
CA LYS A 96 -22.16 -4.19 -20.95
C LYS A 96 -21.89 -3.94 -19.47
N ARG A 97 -22.29 -2.78 -18.94
CA ARG A 97 -22.20 -2.44 -17.52
C ARG A 97 -23.59 -2.47 -16.90
N GLU A 98 -23.73 -3.11 -15.75
CA GLU A 98 -24.97 -3.16 -14.98
C GLU A 98 -24.68 -2.97 -13.49
N LEU A 99 -25.62 -2.35 -12.76
CA LEU A 99 -25.55 -2.20 -11.30
C LEU A 99 -26.23 -3.41 -10.66
N LEU A 100 -25.47 -4.20 -9.89
CA LEU A 100 -25.98 -5.44 -9.29
C LEU A 100 -26.71 -5.24 -7.96
N GLY A 101 -26.52 -4.10 -7.28
CA GLY A 101 -27.15 -3.80 -6.00
C GLY A 101 -26.81 -2.42 -5.45
N LEU A 102 -27.59 -1.99 -4.45
CA LEU A 102 -27.34 -0.81 -3.61
C LEU A 102 -26.83 -1.25 -2.23
#